data_AF-A0A3D1TA87-F1
#
_entry.id   AF-A0A3D1TA87-F1
#
_cell.length_a   1.000
_cell.length_b   1.000
_cell.length_c   1.000
_cell.angle_alpha   90.00
_cell.angle_beta   90.00
_cell.angle_gamma   90.00
#
_symmetry.space_group_name_H-M   'P 1'
#
loop_
_entity.id
_entity.type
_entity.pdbx_description
1 polymer ?
#
loop_
_entity_poly.entity_id
_entity_poly.type
_entity_poly.pdbx_seq_one_letter_code
_entity_poly.pdbx_strand_id
1 'polypeptide(L)'
;MALGKAIFDFSADEHRAELVPLLEDIVSRLEAPRPELLSIVRAHPRRDGGFFSKAQLVQGFRRFAGAYGWTDKESLFLSLVRMKPIRTLSGVAPVTVLTKPFPCPGQCIFCPNDVRMPKSYLANEPGAQRAGQYRFDPYLQTLNRLRAMHTIGHSVDKVELIVLGGTWSFYPEAYQIWFIKRCFDAMNTFHPEIGDPAAGGWMELPAYSDLESGDPARTYNEVVTAYLRSQLGGRTTHREESADWAQLEEAHRANEGALARCVGLVLETRPDHIDEAEVTRLR
;
A
#
# COMPACT_ATOMS: atom_id res chain seq x y z
N MET A 1 -6.47 14.37 14.17
CA MET A 1 -7.26 13.27 13.58
C MET A 1 -6.39 12.02 13.69
N ALA A 2 -6.83 11.03 14.46
CA ALA A 2 -6.03 9.81 14.68
C ALA A 2 -5.70 9.17 13.31
N LEU A 3 -4.41 8.96 13.04
CA LEU A 3 -3.96 8.05 11.98
C LEU A 3 -4.80 6.79 12.11
N GLY A 4 -5.52 6.43 11.04
CA GLY A 4 -6.66 5.52 11.07
C GLY A 4 -6.40 4.32 11.97
N LYS A 5 -7.29 4.11 12.93
CA LYS A 5 -7.33 2.95 13.82
C LYS A 5 -6.94 1.70 13.01
N ALA A 6 -5.86 1.02 13.40
CA ALA A 6 -5.27 -0.04 12.61
C ALA A 6 -6.35 -1.04 12.19
N ILE A 7 -6.53 -1.24 10.88
CA ILE A 7 -7.37 -2.32 10.32
C ILE A 7 -6.86 -3.71 10.76
N PHE A 8 -5.71 -3.75 11.43
CA PHE A 8 -4.94 -4.93 11.81
C PHE A 8 -5.07 -5.31 13.30
N ASP A 9 -6.02 -4.73 14.04
CA ASP A 9 -6.19 -4.91 15.49
C ASP A 9 -6.87 -6.24 15.89
N PHE A 10 -6.81 -7.27 15.05
CA PHE A 10 -7.36 -8.60 15.36
C PHE A 10 -6.30 -9.48 16.03
N SER A 11 -6.57 -9.91 17.26
CA SER A 11 -5.76 -10.88 17.98
C SER A 11 -6.32 -12.29 17.79
N ALA A 12 -5.66 -13.11 16.97
CA ALA A 12 -6.05 -14.50 16.78
C ALA A 12 -6.01 -15.30 18.09
N ASP A 13 -5.05 -14.99 18.98
CA ASP A 13 -4.91 -15.66 20.28
C ASP A 13 -6.10 -15.41 21.22
N GLU A 14 -6.67 -14.20 21.22
CA GLU A 14 -7.86 -13.87 22.02
C GLU A 14 -9.10 -14.65 21.55
N HIS A 15 -9.17 -14.95 20.26
CA HIS A 15 -10.28 -15.69 19.65
C HIS A 15 -10.01 -17.18 19.48
N ARG A 16 -8.95 -17.72 20.08
CA ARG A 16 -8.49 -19.11 19.91
C ARG A 16 -9.60 -20.15 20.10
N ALA A 17 -10.43 -19.99 21.13
CA ALA A 17 -11.49 -20.95 21.47
C ALA A 17 -12.58 -21.06 20.39
N GLU A 18 -12.77 -20.01 19.58
CA GLU A 18 -13.76 -19.97 18.50
C GLU A 18 -13.12 -20.22 17.13
N LEU A 19 -11.91 -19.72 16.90
CA LEU A 19 -11.18 -19.87 15.64
C LEU A 19 -10.68 -21.29 15.41
N VAL A 20 -10.11 -21.95 16.41
CA VAL A 20 -9.50 -23.27 16.23
C VAL A 20 -10.51 -24.31 15.73
N PRO A 21 -11.71 -24.47 16.34
CA PRO A 21 -12.70 -25.44 15.85
C PRO A 21 -13.17 -25.15 14.42
N LEU A 22 -13.34 -23.87 14.07
CA LEU A 22 -13.68 -23.46 12.71
C LEU A 22 -12.55 -23.81 11.72
N LEU A 23 -11.30 -23.53 12.07
CA LEU A 23 -10.14 -23.83 11.22
C LEU A 23 -9.94 -25.34 11.06
N GLU A 24 -10.13 -26.13 12.12
CA GLU A 24 -10.12 -27.60 12.06
C GLU A 24 -11.17 -28.13 11.07
N ASP A 25 -12.40 -27.60 11.13
CA ASP A 25 -13.48 -27.98 10.22
C ASP A 25 -13.14 -27.62 8.77
N ILE A 26 -12.60 -26.42 8.52
CA ILE A 26 -12.11 -26.02 7.19
C ILE A 26 -11.00 -26.97 6.72
N VAL A 27 -9.99 -27.20 7.57
CA VAL A 27 -8.82 -28.03 7.26
C VAL A 27 -9.21 -29.47 6.93
N SER A 28 -10.18 -30.04 7.64
CA SER A 28 -10.68 -31.40 7.41
C SER A 28 -11.37 -31.57 6.05
N ARG A 29 -11.79 -30.46 5.42
CA ARG A 29 -12.54 -30.45 4.15
C ARG A 29 -11.78 -29.85 2.98
N LEU A 30 -10.49 -29.53 3.13
CA LEU A 30 -9.69 -28.88 2.08
C LEU A 30 -9.59 -29.72 0.80
N GLU A 31 -9.62 -31.04 0.92
CA GLU A 31 -9.55 -31.97 -0.22
C GLU A 31 -10.92 -32.30 -0.82
N ALA A 32 -12.02 -31.79 -0.25
CA ALA A 32 -13.36 -32.03 -0.78
C ALA A 32 -13.52 -31.35 -2.16
N PRO A 33 -14.27 -31.94 -3.11
CA PRO A 33 -14.42 -31.40 -4.47
C PRO A 33 -15.03 -29.99 -4.53
N ARG A 34 -15.85 -29.62 -3.53
CA ARG A 34 -16.43 -28.29 -3.35
C ARG A 34 -16.53 -27.97 -1.87
N PRO A 35 -15.46 -27.48 -1.23
CA PRO A 35 -15.54 -27.02 0.15
C PRO A 35 -16.39 -25.75 0.17
N GLU A 36 -17.61 -25.82 0.70
CA GLU A 36 -18.47 -24.65 0.84
C GLU A 36 -18.03 -23.82 2.05
N LEU A 37 -17.00 -22.99 1.87
CA LEU A 37 -16.47 -22.13 2.94
C LEU A 37 -17.58 -21.35 3.68
N LEU A 38 -18.60 -20.88 2.96
CA LEU A 38 -19.71 -20.15 3.56
C LEU A 38 -20.57 -21.01 4.49
N SER A 39 -20.81 -22.29 4.17
CA SER A 39 -21.60 -23.16 5.04
C SER A 39 -20.81 -23.54 6.29
N ILE A 40 -19.50 -23.78 6.15
CA ILE A 40 -18.60 -24.02 7.26
C ILE A 40 -18.57 -22.80 8.19
N VAL A 41 -18.30 -21.60 7.66
CA VAL A 41 -18.27 -20.37 8.48
C VAL A 41 -19.61 -20.11 9.18
N ARG A 42 -20.74 -20.42 8.54
CA ARG A 42 -22.07 -20.28 9.16
C ARG A 42 -22.33 -21.24 10.32
N ALA A 43 -21.68 -22.39 10.33
CA ALA A 43 -21.78 -23.36 11.43
C ALA A 43 -20.98 -22.94 12.68
N HIS A 44 -20.07 -21.96 12.55
CA HIS A 44 -19.23 -21.45 13.63
C HIS A 44 -19.42 -19.93 13.82
N PRO A 45 -20.59 -19.48 14.30
CA PRO A 45 -20.83 -18.08 14.60
C PRO A 45 -19.98 -17.61 15.78
N ARG A 46 -19.64 -16.32 15.80
CA ARG A 46 -18.92 -15.72 16.92
C ARG A 46 -19.83 -15.49 18.12
N ARG A 47 -19.27 -15.54 19.33
CA ARG A 47 -19.98 -15.26 20.59
C ARG A 47 -20.52 -13.84 20.68
N ASP A 48 -19.80 -12.87 20.12
CA ASP A 48 -20.19 -11.46 20.04
C ASP A 48 -21.08 -11.13 18.83
N GLY A 49 -21.47 -12.15 18.07
CA GLY A 49 -22.30 -12.03 16.88
C GLY A 49 -21.51 -11.90 15.58
N GLY A 50 -22.13 -12.33 14.48
CA GLY A 50 -21.51 -12.34 13.17
C GLY A 50 -20.54 -13.50 12.96
N PHE A 51 -19.62 -13.33 12.00
CA PHE A 51 -18.71 -14.37 11.52
C PHE A 51 -17.29 -13.82 11.38
N PHE A 52 -16.29 -14.70 11.44
CA PHE A 52 -14.92 -14.34 11.10
C PHE A 52 -14.81 -14.02 9.60
N SER A 53 -14.22 -12.86 9.31
CA SER A 53 -13.87 -12.46 7.95
C SER A 53 -12.76 -13.35 7.39
N LYS A 54 -12.64 -13.40 6.07
CA LYS A 54 -11.57 -14.14 5.38
C LYS A 54 -10.16 -13.75 5.84
N ALA A 55 -9.95 -12.47 6.13
CA ALA A 55 -8.68 -11.95 6.68
C ALA A 55 -8.37 -12.56 8.06
N GLN A 56 -9.38 -12.61 8.94
CA GLN A 56 -9.26 -13.21 10.26
C GLN A 56 -9.02 -14.72 10.19
N LEU A 57 -9.62 -15.41 9.22
CA LEU A 57 -9.35 -16.82 8.96
C LEU A 57 -7.89 -17.06 8.53
N VAL A 58 -7.36 -16.25 7.61
CA VAL A 58 -5.94 -16.34 7.19
C VAL A 58 -5.00 -16.09 8.37
N GLN A 59 -5.27 -15.05 9.17
CA GLN A 59 -4.44 -14.74 10.33
C GLN A 59 -4.49 -15.85 11.40
N GLY A 60 -5.68 -16.36 11.70
CA GLY A 60 -5.86 -17.49 12.63
C GLY A 60 -5.18 -18.75 12.15
N PHE A 61 -5.32 -19.08 10.86
CA PHE A 61 -4.64 -20.23 10.25
C PHE A 61 -3.13 -20.13 10.42
N ARG A 62 -2.51 -19.04 9.97
CA ARG A 62 -1.05 -18.85 10.08
C ARG A 62 -0.57 -18.88 11.53
N ARG A 63 -1.34 -18.27 12.45
CA ARG A 63 -1.00 -18.24 13.87
C ARG A 63 -0.97 -19.64 14.51
N PHE A 64 -1.91 -20.50 14.15
CA PHE A 64 -2.09 -21.80 14.79
C PHE A 64 -1.53 -22.98 13.98
N ALA A 65 -1.16 -22.79 12.71
CA ALA A 65 -0.71 -23.86 11.82
C ALA A 65 0.44 -24.71 12.41
N GLY A 66 1.45 -24.08 13.00
CA GLY A 66 2.57 -24.81 13.62
C GLY A 66 2.16 -25.63 14.85
N ALA A 67 1.21 -25.14 15.66
CA ALA A 67 0.76 -25.82 16.87
C ALA A 67 -0.18 -27.01 16.58
N TYR A 68 -0.87 -26.98 15.44
CA TYR A 68 -1.88 -27.99 15.06
C TYR A 68 -1.47 -28.85 13.85
N GLY A 69 -0.24 -28.69 13.35
CA GLY A 69 0.27 -29.46 12.22
C GLY A 69 -0.46 -29.17 10.89
N TRP A 70 -0.76 -27.89 10.62
CA TRP A 70 -1.39 -27.46 9.36
C TRP A 70 -0.43 -26.72 8.42
N THR A 71 0.87 -26.66 8.75
CA THR A 71 1.87 -25.89 7.99
C THR A 71 1.91 -26.27 6.50
N ASP A 72 1.77 -27.55 6.18
CA ASP A 72 1.73 -28.09 4.82
C ASP A 72 0.41 -27.80 4.07
N LYS A 73 -0.65 -27.39 4.79
CA LYS A 73 -1.99 -27.13 4.24
C LYS A 73 -2.24 -25.68 3.85
N GLU A 74 -1.28 -24.78 4.08
CA GLU A 74 -1.46 -23.35 3.86
C GLU A 74 -1.87 -23.04 2.41
N SER A 75 -1.23 -23.67 1.43
CA SER A 75 -1.53 -23.41 0.01
C SER A 75 -2.97 -23.76 -0.35
N LEU A 76 -3.47 -24.93 0.07
CA LEU A 76 -4.86 -25.34 -0.13
C LEU A 76 -5.82 -24.42 0.63
N PHE A 77 -5.51 -24.09 1.88
CA PHE A 77 -6.32 -23.20 2.69
C PHE A 77 -6.47 -21.81 2.06
N LEU A 78 -5.35 -21.20 1.63
CA LEU A 78 -5.36 -19.91 0.96
C LEU A 78 -6.12 -19.98 -0.37
N SER A 79 -6.04 -21.09 -1.12
CA SER A 79 -6.80 -21.23 -2.37
C SER A 79 -8.33 -21.14 -2.16
N LEU A 80 -8.82 -21.63 -1.02
CA LEU A 80 -10.23 -21.59 -0.63
C LEU A 80 -10.66 -20.22 -0.10
N VAL A 81 -9.82 -19.58 0.72
CA VAL A 81 -10.18 -18.35 1.44
C VAL A 81 -9.89 -17.09 0.64
N ARG A 82 -8.82 -17.07 -0.18
CA ARG A 82 -8.32 -15.89 -0.90
C ARG A 82 -9.40 -15.21 -1.75
N MET A 83 -9.44 -13.89 -1.67
CA MET A 83 -10.34 -13.07 -2.47
C MET A 83 -9.67 -12.65 -3.78
N LYS A 84 -10.43 -12.64 -4.89
CA LYS A 84 -9.97 -12.18 -6.21
C LYS A 84 -8.60 -12.78 -6.62
N PRO A 85 -8.52 -14.12 -6.80
CA PRO A 85 -7.27 -14.84 -7.05
C PRO A 85 -6.52 -14.36 -8.30
N ILE A 86 -7.24 -13.77 -9.26
CA ILE A 86 -6.67 -13.15 -10.47
C ILE A 86 -5.64 -12.04 -10.21
N ARG A 87 -5.67 -11.39 -9.02
CA ARG A 87 -4.82 -10.23 -8.72
C ARG A 87 -3.34 -10.55 -8.57
N THR A 88 -3.00 -11.82 -8.34
CA THR A 88 -1.60 -12.28 -8.19
C THR A 88 -1.40 -13.59 -8.95
N LEU A 89 -2.10 -13.76 -10.08
CA LEU A 89 -2.11 -15.01 -10.83
C LEU A 89 -0.75 -15.30 -11.49
N SER A 90 0.01 -14.24 -11.79
CA SER A 90 1.42 -14.30 -12.22
C SER A 90 2.42 -14.50 -11.07
N GLY A 91 1.94 -14.58 -9.82
CA GLY A 91 2.79 -14.58 -8.63
C GLY A 91 3.46 -13.23 -8.33
N VAL A 92 2.99 -12.14 -8.95
CA VAL A 92 3.48 -10.77 -8.70
C VAL A 92 2.36 -9.96 -8.06
N ALA A 93 2.68 -9.26 -6.97
CA ALA A 93 1.75 -8.47 -6.18
C ALA A 93 1.79 -6.99 -6.60
N PRO A 94 0.69 -6.43 -7.14
CA PRO A 94 0.67 -5.02 -7.54
C PRO A 94 0.51 -4.10 -6.32
N VAL A 95 1.55 -3.31 -6.07
CA VAL A 95 1.61 -2.28 -5.02
C VAL A 95 1.53 -0.91 -5.66
N THR A 96 0.35 -0.31 -5.59
CA THR A 96 0.12 1.05 -6.11
C THR A 96 0.28 2.09 -5.01
N VAL A 97 1.10 3.10 -5.27
CA VAL A 97 1.33 4.28 -4.41
C VAL A 97 1.12 5.55 -5.22
N LEU A 98 0.70 6.64 -4.57
CA LEU A 98 0.54 7.95 -5.21
C LEU A 98 1.55 8.94 -4.66
N THR A 99 2.11 9.76 -5.55
CA THR A 99 2.90 10.94 -5.17
C THR A 99 1.99 12.02 -4.57
N LYS A 100 2.59 12.95 -3.82
CA LYS A 100 1.86 14.07 -3.22
C LYS A 100 1.32 15.05 -4.28
N PRO A 101 0.27 15.84 -3.98
CA PRO A 101 -0.10 16.98 -4.81
C PRO A 101 1.10 17.89 -5.09
N PHE A 102 1.33 18.18 -6.37
CA PHE A 102 2.47 18.98 -6.80
C PHE A 102 2.11 19.75 -8.07
N PRO A 103 2.67 20.96 -8.29
CA PRO A 103 2.40 21.72 -9.50
C PRO A 103 2.72 20.91 -10.76
N CYS A 104 1.93 21.11 -11.80
CA CYS A 104 2.03 20.37 -13.05
C CYS A 104 2.18 21.34 -14.22
N PRO A 105 3.14 21.13 -15.14
CA PRO A 105 3.33 22.00 -16.30
C PRO A 105 2.23 21.82 -17.37
N GLY A 106 1.31 20.87 -17.19
CA GLY A 106 0.27 20.52 -18.15
C GLY A 106 -0.92 21.47 -18.13
N GLN A 107 -1.39 21.80 -19.32
CA GLN A 107 -2.60 22.60 -19.56
C GLN A 107 -3.78 21.72 -20.02
N CYS A 108 -3.79 20.44 -19.64
CA CYS A 108 -4.81 19.49 -20.09
C CYS A 108 -6.19 19.84 -19.52
N ILE A 109 -7.11 20.23 -20.40
CA ILE A 109 -8.49 20.62 -20.06
C ILE A 109 -9.34 19.46 -19.52
N PHE A 110 -8.93 18.22 -19.77
CA PHE A 110 -9.63 17.01 -19.30
C PHE A 110 -9.16 16.55 -17.92
N CYS A 111 -8.01 17.02 -17.44
CA CYS A 111 -7.51 16.62 -16.12
C CYS A 111 -8.41 17.20 -15.02
N PRO A 112 -8.93 16.38 -14.09
CA PRO A 112 -9.50 16.92 -12.86
C PRO A 112 -8.47 17.75 -12.08
N ASN A 113 -8.97 18.74 -11.35
CA ASN A 113 -8.20 19.71 -10.57
C ASN A 113 -8.51 19.61 -9.07
N ASP A 114 -8.68 18.39 -8.54
CA ASP A 114 -8.84 18.22 -7.09
C ASP A 114 -7.50 18.54 -6.40
N VAL A 115 -7.42 19.70 -5.74
CA VAL A 115 -6.19 20.22 -5.13
C VAL A 115 -5.64 19.34 -4.02
N ARG A 116 -6.48 18.43 -3.48
CA ARG A 116 -6.09 17.47 -2.43
C ARG A 116 -5.33 16.28 -2.99
N MET A 117 -5.30 16.12 -4.32
CA MET A 117 -4.71 14.98 -5.03
C MET A 117 -3.68 15.42 -6.08
N PRO A 118 -2.75 14.54 -6.49
CA PRO A 118 -1.96 14.78 -7.69
C PRO A 118 -2.87 14.90 -8.91
N LYS A 119 -2.38 15.59 -9.95
CA LYS A 119 -3.15 15.79 -11.19
C LYS A 119 -3.68 14.47 -11.74
N SER A 120 -4.88 14.54 -12.31
CA SER A 120 -5.63 13.41 -12.87
C SER A 120 -6.33 12.49 -11.88
N TYR A 121 -6.09 12.64 -10.56
CA TYR A 121 -6.72 11.83 -9.52
C TYR A 121 -7.78 12.61 -8.73
N LEU A 122 -8.74 11.89 -8.14
CA LEU A 122 -9.84 12.46 -7.36
C LEU A 122 -9.85 11.91 -5.94
N ALA A 123 -10.13 12.75 -4.94
CA ALA A 123 -10.03 12.34 -3.54
C ALA A 123 -11.04 11.25 -3.12
N ASN A 124 -12.06 10.97 -3.94
CA ASN A 124 -13.04 9.91 -3.70
C ASN A 124 -12.64 8.56 -4.30
N GLU A 125 -11.52 8.46 -5.02
CA GLU A 125 -11.03 7.21 -5.56
C GLU A 125 -10.38 6.34 -4.48
N PRO A 126 -10.60 5.01 -4.46
CA PRO A 126 -10.08 4.17 -3.39
C PRO A 126 -8.55 4.21 -3.22
N GLY A 127 -7.81 4.38 -4.33
CA GLY A 127 -6.34 4.53 -4.31
C GLY A 127 -5.91 5.85 -3.69
N ALA A 128 -6.52 6.94 -4.16
CA ALA A 128 -6.32 8.30 -3.69
C ALA A 128 -6.67 8.47 -2.21
N GLN A 129 -7.78 7.91 -1.75
CA GLN A 129 -8.19 7.93 -0.35
C GLN A 129 -7.14 7.31 0.57
N ARG A 130 -6.56 6.15 0.19
CA ARG A 130 -5.49 5.51 0.96
C ARG A 130 -4.23 6.37 0.98
N ALA A 131 -3.85 6.94 -0.16
CA ALA A 131 -2.68 7.82 -0.23
C ALA A 131 -2.86 9.05 0.68
N GLY A 132 -4.03 9.69 0.66
CA GLY A 132 -4.36 10.82 1.52
C GLY A 132 -4.35 10.47 3.01
N GLN A 133 -4.83 9.28 3.41
CA GLN A 133 -4.77 8.79 4.80
C GLN A 133 -3.34 8.70 5.33
N TYR A 134 -2.39 8.34 4.46
CA TYR A 134 -0.97 8.27 4.78
C TYR A 134 -0.20 9.53 4.41
N ARG A 135 -0.91 10.65 4.14
CA ARG A 135 -0.31 11.94 3.74
C ARG A 135 0.70 11.82 2.60
N PHE A 136 0.46 10.88 1.69
CA PHE A 136 1.34 10.55 0.57
C PHE A 136 2.76 10.10 0.97
N ASP A 137 2.96 9.60 2.19
CA ASP A 137 4.23 8.98 2.60
C ASP A 137 4.45 7.67 1.80
N PRO A 138 5.49 7.57 0.96
CA PRO A 138 5.77 6.39 0.14
C PRO A 138 6.01 5.11 0.96
N TYR A 139 6.66 5.21 2.11
CA TYR A 139 6.94 4.06 2.98
C TYR A 139 5.63 3.53 3.56
N LEU A 140 4.77 4.41 4.08
CA LEU A 140 3.49 4.01 4.68
C LEU A 140 2.53 3.43 3.67
N GLN A 141 2.42 4.06 2.49
CA GLN A 141 1.58 3.55 1.42
C GLN A 141 2.02 2.14 1.01
N THR A 142 3.34 1.93 0.83
CA THR A 142 3.92 0.65 0.44
C THR A 142 3.70 -0.41 1.51
N LEU A 143 4.12 -0.15 2.75
CA LEU A 143 4.05 -1.11 3.85
C LEU A 143 2.61 -1.54 4.13
N ASN A 144 1.67 -0.59 4.21
CA ASN A 144 0.27 -0.91 4.48
C ASN A 144 -0.37 -1.66 3.31
N ARG A 145 0.06 -1.39 2.07
CA ARG A 145 -0.41 -2.14 0.90
C ARG A 145 0.09 -3.58 0.91
N LEU A 146 1.35 -3.83 1.22
CA LEU A 146 1.92 -5.17 1.38
C LEU A 146 1.16 -5.94 2.46
N ARG A 147 0.96 -5.34 3.63
CA ARG A 147 0.18 -5.92 4.73
C ARG A 147 -1.23 -6.28 4.31
N ALA A 148 -1.96 -5.35 3.72
CA ALA A 148 -3.32 -5.61 3.28
C ALA A 148 -3.40 -6.80 2.30
N MET A 149 -2.45 -6.94 1.37
CA MET A 149 -2.39 -8.07 0.45
C MET A 149 -2.04 -9.38 1.15
N HIS A 150 -1.03 -9.36 2.01
CA HIS A 150 -0.62 -10.52 2.80
C HIS A 150 -1.75 -11.03 3.71
N THR A 151 -2.44 -10.12 4.41
CA THR A 151 -3.58 -10.42 5.30
C THR A 151 -4.73 -11.12 4.59
N ILE A 152 -4.99 -10.80 3.32
CA ILE A 152 -6.05 -11.47 2.54
C ILE A 152 -5.56 -12.71 1.77
N GLY A 153 -4.33 -13.17 2.04
CA GLY A 153 -3.79 -14.42 1.52
C GLY A 153 -3.11 -14.32 0.15
N HIS A 154 -2.71 -13.12 -0.28
CA HIS A 154 -1.82 -12.99 -1.45
C HIS A 154 -0.36 -13.14 -1.02
N SER A 155 0.43 -13.82 -1.85
CA SER A 155 1.89 -13.76 -1.80
C SER A 155 2.35 -12.34 -2.13
N VAL A 156 3.37 -11.87 -1.42
CA VAL A 156 3.96 -10.53 -1.57
C VAL A 156 5.47 -10.61 -1.81
N ASP A 157 5.95 -11.80 -2.12
CA ASP A 157 7.36 -12.16 -2.25
C ASP A 157 7.99 -11.55 -3.51
N LYS A 158 7.13 -11.20 -4.48
CA LYS A 158 7.44 -10.44 -5.68
C LYS A 158 6.44 -9.30 -5.82
N VAL A 159 6.94 -8.08 -5.94
CA VAL A 159 6.17 -6.85 -5.95
C VAL A 159 6.40 -6.12 -7.26
N GLU A 160 5.31 -5.71 -7.91
CA GLU A 160 5.35 -4.69 -8.95
C GLU A 160 4.94 -3.36 -8.30
N LEU A 161 5.90 -2.44 -8.16
CA LEU A 161 5.66 -1.12 -7.62
C LEU A 161 5.13 -0.20 -8.73
N ILE A 162 3.95 0.37 -8.52
CA ILE A 162 3.27 1.25 -9.47
C ILE A 162 3.12 2.62 -8.83
N VAL A 163 3.87 3.59 -9.33
CA VAL A 163 3.84 4.98 -8.87
C VAL A 163 2.94 5.80 -9.76
N LEU A 164 1.87 6.32 -9.16
CA LEU A 164 0.85 7.13 -9.79
C LEU A 164 0.95 8.60 -9.35
N GLY A 165 0.45 9.51 -10.17
CA GLY A 165 0.42 10.95 -9.89
C GLY A 165 0.55 11.86 -11.11
N GLY A 166 0.56 11.28 -12.31
CA GLY A 166 0.43 11.96 -13.59
C GLY A 166 1.62 12.79 -14.08
N THR A 167 2.61 13.12 -13.24
CA THR A 167 3.70 14.05 -13.58
C THR A 167 5.06 13.70 -12.95
N TRP A 168 5.39 12.42 -12.83
CA TRP A 168 6.63 11.96 -12.17
C TRP A 168 7.89 12.77 -12.52
N SER A 169 8.15 12.99 -13.81
CA SER A 169 9.35 13.66 -14.31
C SER A 169 9.45 15.15 -13.96
N PHE A 170 8.37 15.75 -13.44
CA PHE A 170 8.35 17.16 -13.03
C PHE A 170 8.67 17.38 -11.55
N TYR A 171 8.64 16.33 -10.72
CA TYR A 171 9.06 16.44 -9.33
C TYR A 171 10.57 16.69 -9.25
N PRO A 172 11.09 17.39 -8.22
CA PRO A 172 12.53 17.53 -8.02
C PRO A 172 13.22 16.16 -7.94
N GLU A 173 14.41 16.03 -8.52
CA GLU A 173 15.14 14.76 -8.57
C GLU A 173 15.34 14.15 -7.18
N ALA A 174 15.75 14.96 -6.19
CA ALA A 174 15.92 14.50 -4.81
C ALA A 174 14.63 13.93 -4.20
N TYR A 175 13.46 14.45 -4.58
CA TYR A 175 12.15 13.91 -4.18
C TYR A 175 11.88 12.57 -4.87
N GLN A 176 12.13 12.47 -6.18
CA GLN A 176 11.93 11.23 -6.94
C GLN A 176 12.76 10.08 -6.35
N ILE A 177 14.06 10.33 -6.11
CA ILE A 177 14.98 9.36 -5.52
C ILE A 177 14.52 8.97 -4.11
N TRP A 178 14.21 9.97 -3.27
CA TRP A 178 13.67 9.73 -1.94
C TRP A 178 12.41 8.87 -1.96
N PHE A 179 11.48 9.17 -2.87
CA PHE A 179 10.20 8.48 -2.95
C PHE A 179 10.39 6.98 -3.24
N ILE A 180 11.20 6.64 -4.25
CA ILE A 180 11.50 5.23 -4.57
C ILE A 180 12.28 4.57 -3.44
N LYS A 181 13.29 5.25 -2.87
CA LYS A 181 14.06 4.72 -1.75
C LYS A 181 13.14 4.34 -0.58
N ARG A 182 12.20 5.21 -0.22
CA ARG A 182 11.25 4.96 0.87
C ARG A 182 10.30 3.79 0.58
N CYS A 183 9.92 3.58 -0.68
CA CYS A 183 9.21 2.37 -1.09
C CYS A 183 10.07 1.11 -0.89
N PHE A 184 11.35 1.14 -1.27
CA PHE A 184 12.27 0.03 -0.99
C PHE A 184 12.47 -0.19 0.51
N ASP A 185 12.66 0.88 1.29
CA ASP A 185 12.77 0.79 2.75
C ASP A 185 11.56 0.03 3.34
N ALA A 186 10.34 0.31 2.87
CA ALA A 186 9.13 -0.37 3.33
C ALA A 186 9.07 -1.85 2.94
N MET A 187 9.57 -2.18 1.74
CA MET A 187 9.69 -3.57 1.28
C MET A 187 10.77 -4.33 2.06
N ASN A 188 11.87 -3.66 2.40
CA ASN A 188 13.01 -4.22 3.14
C ASN A 188 12.67 -4.49 4.61
N THR A 189 11.86 -3.63 5.22
CA THR A 189 11.41 -3.77 6.61
C THR A 189 10.14 -4.61 6.75
N PHE A 190 9.47 -4.97 5.65
CA PHE A 190 8.26 -5.78 5.71
C PHE A 190 8.55 -7.15 6.30
N HIS A 191 7.86 -7.46 7.41
CA HIS A 191 7.85 -8.79 8.01
C HIS A 191 6.42 -9.19 8.39
N PRO A 192 5.96 -10.41 8.04
CA PRO A 192 4.60 -10.89 8.35
C PRO A 192 4.21 -10.84 9.83
N GLU A 193 5.19 -11.04 10.72
CA GLU A 193 4.98 -11.19 12.17
C GLU A 193 5.34 -9.93 12.97
N ILE A 194 5.94 -8.92 12.34
CA ILE A 194 6.26 -7.67 13.03
C ILE A 194 5.02 -6.76 12.98
N GLY A 195 4.58 -6.35 14.18
CA GLY A 195 3.49 -5.40 14.38
C GLY A 195 3.74 -4.05 13.69
N ASP A 196 2.82 -3.10 13.85
CA ASP A 196 2.93 -1.83 13.14
C ASP A 196 4.22 -1.07 13.51
N PRO A 197 5.14 -0.71 12.58
CA PRO A 197 6.29 0.12 12.89
C PRO A 197 5.85 1.53 13.28
N ALA A 198 4.54 1.82 13.22
CA ALA A 198 3.86 2.97 13.80
C ALA A 198 4.28 3.39 15.20
N ALA A 199 4.98 2.53 15.95
CA ALA A 199 5.58 2.88 17.22
C ALA A 199 6.79 3.84 17.12
N GLY A 200 7.33 4.12 15.93
CA GLY A 200 8.53 4.96 15.76
C GLY A 200 8.42 6.04 14.69
N GLY A 201 8.31 7.30 15.12
CA GLY A 201 8.71 8.51 14.37
C GLY A 201 8.23 8.61 12.92
N TRP A 202 6.97 8.99 12.72
CA TRP A 202 6.47 9.36 11.39
C TRP A 202 7.10 10.66 10.90
N MET A 203 7.34 10.76 9.59
CA MET A 203 7.62 12.06 8.98
C MET A 203 6.36 12.93 9.08
N GLU A 204 6.50 14.14 9.62
CA GLU A 204 5.40 15.11 9.68
C GLU A 204 5.19 15.75 8.30
N LEU A 205 4.53 15.02 7.40
CA LEU A 205 4.15 15.52 6.09
C LEU A 205 2.86 16.37 6.13
N PRO A 206 2.70 17.32 5.18
CA PRO A 206 1.48 18.11 5.05
C PRO A 206 0.22 17.26 4.90
N ALA A 207 -0.88 17.68 5.53
CA ALA A 207 -2.18 17.03 5.42
C ALA A 207 -3.05 17.73 4.36
N TYR A 208 -3.19 17.10 3.19
CA TYR A 208 -3.94 17.67 2.07
C TYR A 208 -5.46 17.49 2.17
N SER A 209 -5.97 16.74 3.17
CA SER A 209 -7.42 16.45 3.31
C SER A 209 -8.26 17.72 3.41
N ASP A 210 -7.70 18.74 4.06
CA ASP A 210 -8.38 19.99 4.41
C ASP A 210 -8.04 21.11 3.41
N LEU A 211 -7.31 20.79 2.33
CA LEU A 211 -6.97 21.75 1.29
C LEU A 211 -8.19 22.04 0.42
N GLU A 212 -8.64 23.29 0.47
CA GLU A 212 -9.74 23.78 -0.36
C GLU A 212 -9.21 24.51 -1.59
N SER A 213 -9.90 24.34 -2.73
CA SER A 213 -9.57 25.08 -3.95
C SER A 213 -9.71 26.60 -3.76
N GLY A 214 -10.59 27.03 -2.85
CA GLY A 214 -10.82 28.44 -2.54
C GLY A 214 -11.41 29.20 -3.72
N ASP A 215 -10.81 30.35 -4.04
CA ASP A 215 -11.19 31.22 -5.15
C ASP A 215 -11.21 30.47 -6.50
N PRO A 216 -12.36 30.38 -7.19
CA PRO A 216 -12.49 29.71 -8.49
C PRO A 216 -11.59 30.27 -9.59
N ALA A 217 -11.11 31.51 -9.45
CA ALA A 217 -10.18 32.12 -10.41
C ALA A 217 -8.75 31.54 -10.30
N ARG A 218 -8.40 30.93 -9.16
CA ARG A 218 -7.07 30.36 -8.96
C ARG A 218 -6.94 29.01 -9.65
N THR A 219 -5.83 28.84 -10.34
CA THR A 219 -5.44 27.57 -10.95
C THR A 219 -4.99 26.56 -9.89
N TYR A 220 -5.07 25.27 -10.22
CA TYR A 220 -4.54 24.18 -9.40
C TYR A 220 -3.09 24.46 -8.94
N ASN A 221 -2.22 24.90 -9.86
CA ASN A 221 -0.82 25.15 -9.55
C ASN A 221 -0.65 26.28 -8.52
N GLU A 222 -1.45 27.34 -8.62
CA GLU A 222 -1.40 28.45 -7.67
C GLU A 222 -1.85 28.02 -6.27
N VAL A 223 -2.91 27.22 -6.17
CA VAL A 223 -3.43 26.71 -4.89
C VAL A 223 -2.40 25.77 -4.24
N VAL A 224 -1.95 24.75 -4.98
CA VAL A 224 -1.01 23.74 -4.48
C VAL A 224 0.35 24.36 -4.13
N THR A 225 0.89 25.25 -4.97
CA THR A 225 2.17 25.92 -4.68
C THR A 225 2.08 26.78 -3.42
N ALA A 226 1.00 27.56 -3.27
CA ALA A 226 0.81 28.40 -2.09
C ALA A 226 0.68 27.56 -0.81
N TYR A 227 -0.06 26.45 -0.88
CA TYR A 227 -0.21 25.51 0.23
C TYR A 227 1.13 24.87 0.62
N LEU A 228 1.88 24.32 -0.35
CA LEU A 228 3.19 23.72 -0.06
C LEU A 228 4.14 24.74 0.56
N ARG A 229 4.21 25.97 0.02
CA ARG A 229 5.05 27.04 0.57
C ARG A 229 4.64 27.45 1.98
N SER A 230 3.35 27.47 2.29
CA SER A 230 2.88 27.81 3.64
C SER A 230 3.24 26.72 4.65
N GLN A 231 3.11 25.45 4.28
CA GLN A 231 3.40 24.31 5.15
C GLN A 231 4.91 24.03 5.29
N LEU A 232 5.71 24.35 4.28
CA LEU A 232 7.11 23.91 4.17
C LEU A 232 8.11 25.08 4.22
N GLY A 233 7.76 26.17 4.92
CA GLY A 233 8.67 27.29 5.16
C GLY A 233 9.18 27.96 3.88
N GLY A 234 8.29 28.17 2.90
CA GLY A 234 8.58 28.81 1.62
C GLY A 234 9.05 27.86 0.50
N ARG A 235 9.15 26.55 0.77
CA ARG A 235 9.58 25.52 -0.20
C ARG A 235 8.40 24.75 -0.79
N THR A 236 8.65 23.99 -1.84
CA THR A 236 7.66 23.06 -2.43
C THR A 236 7.89 21.60 -2.03
N THR A 237 9.06 21.31 -1.44
CA THR A 237 9.42 20.00 -0.87
C THR A 237 9.88 20.15 0.58
N HIS A 238 9.53 19.16 1.38
CA HIS A 238 9.95 19.02 2.76
C HIS A 238 11.46 18.69 2.78
N ARG A 239 12.16 19.11 3.84
CA ARG A 239 13.63 18.94 3.93
C ARG A 239 14.05 17.48 3.89
N GLU A 240 13.23 16.63 4.47
CA GLU A 240 13.47 15.19 4.56
C GLU A 240 12.99 14.44 3.31
N GLU A 241 12.28 15.10 2.38
CA GLU A 241 11.94 14.54 1.07
C GLU A 241 13.13 14.65 0.10
N SER A 242 14.29 14.15 0.54
CA SER A 242 15.54 14.24 -0.18
C SER A 242 16.37 12.99 0.05
N ALA A 243 16.88 12.41 -1.03
CA ALA A 243 17.87 11.35 -1.02
C ALA A 243 18.76 11.47 -2.26
N ASP A 244 19.92 10.84 -2.22
CA ASP A 244 20.83 10.71 -3.35
C ASP A 244 20.85 9.30 -3.95
N TRP A 245 21.50 9.16 -5.10
CA TRP A 245 21.60 7.91 -5.85
C TRP A 245 22.30 6.80 -5.05
N ALA A 246 23.29 7.12 -4.21
CA ALA A 246 23.99 6.12 -3.40
C ALA A 246 23.06 5.52 -2.34
N GLN A 247 22.25 6.36 -1.68
CA GLN A 247 21.24 5.92 -0.72
C GLN A 247 20.14 5.07 -1.37
N LEU A 248 19.75 5.40 -2.61
CA LEU A 248 18.79 4.60 -3.37
C LEU A 248 19.39 3.24 -3.78
N GLU A 249 20.64 3.23 -4.25
CA GLU A 249 21.35 2.01 -4.62
C GLU A 249 21.51 1.07 -3.43
N GLU A 250 21.83 1.60 -2.25
CA GLU A 250 21.90 0.82 -1.00
C GLU A 250 20.55 0.17 -0.66
N ALA A 251 19.45 0.94 -0.73
CA ALA A 251 18.11 0.43 -0.45
C ALA A 251 17.67 -0.63 -1.49
N HIS A 252 18.03 -0.43 -2.76
CA HIS A 252 17.77 -1.38 -3.83
C HIS A 252 18.54 -2.69 -3.63
N ARG A 253 19.85 -2.61 -3.33
CA ARG A 253 20.68 -3.80 -3.06
C ARG A 253 20.17 -4.59 -1.86
N ALA A 254 19.73 -3.91 -0.79
CA ALA A 254 19.08 -4.57 0.33
C ALA A 254 17.76 -5.27 -0.08
N ASN A 255 17.03 -4.71 -1.06
CA ASN A 255 15.76 -5.26 -1.54
C ASN A 255 15.92 -6.56 -2.33
N GLU A 256 17.07 -6.81 -2.95
CA GLU A 256 17.32 -8.06 -3.69
C GLU A 256 17.13 -9.33 -2.83
N GLY A 257 17.43 -9.22 -1.52
CA GLY A 257 17.28 -10.29 -0.53
C GLY A 257 16.07 -10.17 0.41
N ALA A 258 15.22 -9.15 0.23
CA ALA A 258 14.10 -8.89 1.13
C ALA A 258 12.99 -9.95 1.01
N LEU A 259 12.11 -10.02 2.03
CA LEU A 259 10.92 -10.87 1.98
C LEU A 259 9.94 -10.41 0.91
N ALA A 260 9.78 -9.09 0.73
CA ALA A 260 9.01 -8.49 -0.36
C ALA A 260 9.98 -7.84 -1.36
N ARG A 261 10.21 -8.49 -2.51
CA ARG A 261 11.19 -8.01 -3.50
C ARG A 261 10.50 -7.29 -4.64
N CYS A 262 10.99 -6.11 -4.97
CA CYS A 262 10.55 -5.39 -6.16
C CYS A 262 11.09 -6.11 -7.41
N VAL A 263 10.19 -6.54 -8.29
CA VAL A 263 10.51 -7.20 -9.56
C VAL A 263 10.11 -6.36 -10.77
N GLY A 264 9.47 -5.21 -10.53
CA GLY A 264 9.04 -4.28 -11.56
C GLY A 264 8.70 -2.93 -10.96
N LEU A 265 9.07 -1.86 -11.68
CA LEU A 265 8.78 -0.48 -11.34
C LEU A 265 8.04 0.17 -12.51
N VAL A 266 6.87 0.73 -12.23
CA VAL A 266 6.05 1.48 -13.19
C VAL A 266 5.94 2.91 -12.69
N LEU A 267 6.28 3.88 -13.54
CA LEU A 267 6.25 5.30 -13.23
C LEU A 267 5.28 6.00 -14.18
N GLU A 268 4.25 6.65 -13.63
CA GLU A 268 3.33 7.47 -14.41
C GLU A 268 3.89 8.88 -14.62
N THR A 269 4.22 9.20 -15.87
CA THR A 269 4.66 10.55 -16.26
C THR A 269 3.94 11.01 -17.53
N ARG A 270 4.18 12.25 -17.92
CA ARG A 270 3.58 12.80 -19.12
C ARG A 270 4.34 12.35 -20.37
N PRO A 271 3.65 12.16 -21.51
CA PRO A 271 4.28 11.75 -22.75
C PRO A 271 5.30 12.77 -23.28
N ASP A 272 5.11 14.05 -23.01
CA ASP A 272 6.02 15.12 -23.44
C ASP A 272 7.27 15.28 -22.56
N HIS A 273 7.42 14.45 -21.53
CA HIS A 273 8.66 14.31 -20.75
C HIS A 273 9.42 13.02 -21.05
N ILE A 274 8.95 12.20 -21.99
CA ILE A 274 9.63 10.95 -22.37
C ILE A 274 10.49 11.19 -23.61
N ASP A 275 11.80 11.31 -23.38
CA ASP A 275 12.85 11.28 -24.40
C ASP A 275 13.89 10.18 -24.10
N GLU A 276 14.89 10.02 -24.98
CA GLU A 276 15.93 8.99 -24.81
C GLU A 276 16.74 9.16 -23.51
N ALA A 277 17.00 10.40 -23.11
CA ALA A 277 17.75 10.70 -21.89
C ALA A 277 16.93 10.35 -20.65
N GLU A 278 15.64 10.69 -20.63
CA GLU A 278 14.72 10.34 -19.56
C GLU A 278 14.57 8.83 -19.45
N VAL A 279 14.36 8.12 -20.56
CA VAL A 279 14.26 6.65 -20.55
C VAL A 279 15.55 6.02 -20.00
N THR A 280 16.72 6.57 -20.34
CA THR A 280 18.00 6.10 -19.81
C THR A 280 18.11 6.37 -18.30
N ARG A 281 17.66 7.54 -17.83
CA ARG A 281 17.66 7.90 -16.40
C ARG A 281 16.72 7.04 -15.55
N LEU A 282 15.59 6.60 -16.12
CA LEU A 282 14.60 5.79 -15.42
C LEU A 282 14.98 4.29 -15.31
N ARG A 283 16.03 3.84 -16.00
CA ARG A 283 16.53 2.45 -15.98
C ARG A 283 17.63 2.27 -14.94
#